data_AF-A0A420UTD4-F1
#
_entry.id   AF-A0A420UTD4-F1
#
_cell.length_a   1.000
_cell.length_b   1.000
_cell.length_c   1.000
_cell.angle_alpha   90.00
_cell.angle_beta   90.00
_cell.angle_gamma   90.00
#
_symmetry.space_group_name_H-M   'P 1'
#
loop_
_entity.id
_entity.type
_entity.pdbx_description
1 polymer ?
#
loop_
_entity_poly.entity_id
_entity_poly.type
_entity_poly.pdbx_seq_one_letter_code
_entity_poly.pdbx_strand_id
1 'polypeptide(L)'
;GESLNEVPSTGLVWPELKERSARLREAVKLIRRLWSEDRVTFEGEYYKTQNATIYDRPNEMVPIYLAAGGPLNAKYAGRAGDGFICTSGKGAELYVDQLLPNVAIGRAESDRSDKPFERMIEVKVSFDT
;
A
#
# COMPACT_ATOMS: atom_id res chain seq x y z
N GLY A 1 -2.09 0.96 8.76
CA GLY A 1 -1.84 0.76 10.19
C GLY A 1 -2.71 1.70 10.98
N GLU A 2 -3.24 1.23 12.10
CA GLU A 2 -4.03 2.01 13.04
C GLU A 2 -3.34 1.97 14.40
N SER A 3 -3.31 3.11 15.10
CA SER A 3 -2.60 3.25 16.38
C SER A 3 -3.06 2.19 17.40
N LEU A 4 -4.36 1.90 17.41
CA LEU A 4 -4.99 0.90 18.27
C LEU A 4 -4.33 -0.48 18.16
N ASN A 5 -3.84 -0.87 16.98
CA ASN A 5 -3.30 -2.21 16.74
C ASN A 5 -1.79 -2.28 17.00
N GLU A 6 -1.09 -1.17 16.77
CA GLU A 6 0.38 -1.14 16.79
C GLU A 6 0.93 -0.65 18.12
N VAL A 7 0.39 0.44 18.69
CA VAL A 7 0.95 1.07 19.90
C VAL A 7 0.90 0.15 21.12
N PRO A 8 -0.23 -0.54 21.44
CA PRO A 8 -0.28 -1.40 22.63
C PRO A 8 0.66 -2.59 22.59
N SER A 9 0.93 -3.13 21.39
CA SER A 9 1.72 -4.35 21.22
C SER A 9 3.21 -4.08 21.06
N THR A 10 3.59 -2.91 20.53
CA THR A 10 4.98 -2.55 20.24
C THR A 10 5.58 -1.50 21.18
N GLY A 11 4.75 -0.75 21.90
CA GLY A 11 5.18 0.39 22.71
C GLY A 11 5.72 1.58 21.90
N LEU A 12 5.58 1.57 20.57
CA LEU A 12 6.08 2.66 19.73
C LEU A 12 5.27 3.95 19.91
N VAL A 13 5.95 5.09 19.81
CA VAL A 13 5.27 6.39 19.69
C VAL A 13 4.65 6.46 18.30
N TRP A 14 3.33 6.67 18.24
CA TRP A 14 2.60 6.71 16.97
C TRP A 14 3.11 7.85 16.08
N PRO A 15 3.73 7.56 14.91
CA PRO A 15 4.30 8.61 14.07
C PRO A 15 3.22 9.44 13.39
N GLU A 16 3.55 10.66 12.97
CA GLU A 16 2.66 11.52 12.19
C GLU A 16 2.31 10.93 10.81
N LEU A 17 1.17 11.31 10.23
CA LEU A 17 0.67 10.74 8.98
C LEU A 17 1.69 10.81 7.82
N LYS A 18 2.43 11.91 7.75
CA LYS A 18 3.47 12.12 6.73
C LYS A 18 4.56 11.06 6.82
N GLU A 19 5.06 10.79 8.04
CA GLU A 19 6.08 9.77 8.27
C GLU A 19 5.53 8.38 8.00
N ARG A 20 4.33 8.05 8.49
CA ARG A 20 3.68 6.75 8.21
C ARG A 20 3.55 6.48 6.70
N SER A 21 3.21 7.50 5.94
CA SER A 21 3.11 7.41 4.48
C SER A 21 4.48 7.25 3.80
N ALA A 22 5.52 7.91 4.32
CA ALA A 22 6.89 7.77 3.81
C ALA A 22 7.47 6.38 4.10
N ARG A 23 7.27 5.87 5.32
CA ARG A 23 7.58 4.49 5.72
C ARG A 23 6.90 3.47 4.81
N LEU A 24 5.60 3.59 4.57
CA LEU A 24 4.88 2.67 3.67
C LEU A 24 5.51 2.65 2.26
N ARG A 25 5.82 3.82 1.71
CA ARG A 25 6.43 3.94 0.37
C ARG A 25 7.79 3.24 0.30
N GLU A 26 8.61 3.46 1.30
CA GLU A 26 9.93 2.86 1.40
C GLU A 26 9.85 1.34 1.59
N ALA A 27 8.94 0.87 2.44
CA ALA A 27 8.69 -0.55 2.67
C ALA A 27 8.27 -1.27 1.38
N VAL A 28 7.32 -0.71 0.61
CA VAL A 28 6.89 -1.30 -0.67
C VAL A 28 8.07 -1.46 -1.63
N LYS A 29 8.95 -0.45 -1.71
CA LYS A 29 10.16 -0.51 -2.54
C LYS A 29 11.08 -1.62 -2.06
N LEU A 30 11.36 -1.70 -0.75
CA LEU A 30 12.24 -2.71 -0.18
C LEU A 30 11.69 -4.14 -0.36
N ILE A 31 10.40 -4.35 -0.07
CA ILE A 31 9.73 -5.65 -0.20
C ILE A 31 9.88 -6.19 -1.63
N ARG A 32 9.62 -5.35 -2.65
CA ARG A 32 9.77 -5.75 -4.04
C ARG A 32 11.20 -6.14 -4.39
N ARG A 33 12.19 -5.37 -3.94
CA ARG A 33 13.61 -5.72 -4.13
C ARG A 33 13.94 -7.07 -3.49
N LEU A 34 13.52 -7.30 -2.25
CA LEU A 34 13.78 -8.57 -1.54
C LEU A 34 13.13 -9.78 -2.23
N TRP A 35 11.99 -9.60 -2.88
CA TRP A 35 11.32 -10.64 -3.66
C TRP A 35 11.93 -10.88 -5.05
N SER A 36 12.66 -9.93 -5.64
CA SER A 36 13.20 -10.06 -7.00
C SER A 36 14.72 -10.17 -7.08
N GLU A 37 15.45 -9.77 -6.05
CA GLU A 37 16.90 -9.64 -6.05
C GLU A 37 17.53 -10.43 -4.91
N ASP A 38 18.73 -10.96 -5.14
CA ASP A 38 19.58 -11.54 -4.09
C ASP A 38 20.56 -10.51 -3.53
N ARG A 39 20.98 -10.71 -2.26
CA ARG A 39 21.98 -9.88 -1.58
C ARG A 39 21.62 -8.39 -1.60
N VAL A 40 20.36 -8.07 -1.31
CA VAL A 40 19.84 -6.71 -1.28
C VAL A 40 20.47 -5.93 -0.13
N THR A 41 21.26 -4.93 -0.50
CA THR A 41 21.63 -3.82 0.39
C THR A 41 20.71 -2.63 0.09
N PHE A 42 20.09 -2.11 1.13
CA PHE A 42 19.11 -1.02 1.06
C PHE A 42 19.43 -0.02 2.17
N GLU A 43 19.57 1.25 1.79
CA GLU A 43 19.86 2.35 2.70
C GLU A 43 18.73 3.37 2.60
N GLY A 44 17.60 3.03 3.21
CA GLY A 44 16.46 3.94 3.33
C GLY A 44 16.59 4.88 4.53
N GLU A 45 15.64 5.81 4.61
CA GLU A 45 15.50 6.69 5.76
C GLU A 45 15.00 5.90 6.99
N TYR A 46 14.14 4.90 6.77
CA TYR A 46 13.46 4.15 7.83
C TYR A 46 13.89 2.68 7.91
N TYR A 47 14.24 2.06 6.78
CA TYR A 47 14.60 0.66 6.68
C TYR A 47 15.99 0.48 6.07
N LYS A 48 16.74 -0.47 6.62
CA LYS A 48 18.07 -0.81 6.12
C LYS A 48 18.25 -2.32 6.03
N THR A 49 18.94 -2.77 5.00
CA THR A 49 19.38 -4.16 4.86
C THR A 49 20.83 -4.19 4.40
N GLN A 50 21.55 -5.26 4.75
CA GLN A 50 22.91 -5.51 4.29
C GLN A 50 23.00 -6.93 3.75
N ASN A 51 23.23 -7.07 2.44
CA ASN A 51 23.32 -8.36 1.73
C ASN A 51 22.18 -9.35 2.06
N ALA A 52 20.94 -8.85 2.19
CA ALA A 52 19.80 -9.68 2.56
C ALA A 52 19.26 -10.49 1.37
N THR A 53 18.94 -11.76 1.59
CA THR A 53 18.31 -12.65 0.59
C THR A 53 17.13 -13.37 1.24
N ILE A 54 15.99 -13.39 0.55
CA ILE A 54 14.88 -14.28 0.87
C ILE A 54 15.06 -15.52 0.00
N TYR A 55 15.32 -16.68 0.59
CA TYR A 55 15.49 -17.93 -0.17
C TYR A 55 14.15 -18.54 -0.57
N ASP A 56 13.19 -18.53 0.35
CA ASP A 56 11.84 -19.06 0.13
C ASP A 56 10.96 -18.02 -0.54
N ARG A 57 11.17 -17.80 -1.84
CA ARG A 57 10.36 -16.89 -2.65
C ARG A 57 9.26 -17.63 -3.39
N PRO A 58 8.06 -17.04 -3.50
CA PRO A 58 7.04 -17.59 -4.39
C PRO A 58 7.49 -17.48 -5.85
N ASN A 59 7.08 -18.44 -6.68
CA ASN A 59 7.36 -18.43 -8.13
C ASN A 59 6.78 -17.19 -8.82
N GLU A 60 5.63 -16.73 -8.33
CA GLU A 60 4.99 -15.50 -8.76
C GLU A 60 5.03 -14.48 -7.61
N MET A 61 5.40 -13.25 -7.92
CA MET A 61 5.49 -12.19 -6.92
C MET A 61 4.12 -11.90 -6.32
N VAL A 62 4.04 -11.85 -4.98
CA VAL A 62 2.78 -11.55 -4.28
C VAL A 62 2.30 -10.13 -4.63
N PRO A 63 1.07 -9.95 -5.13
CA PRO A 63 0.54 -8.63 -5.42
C PRO A 63 0.45 -7.74 -4.18
N ILE A 64 0.90 -6.49 -4.26
CA ILE A 64 0.80 -5.52 -3.17
C ILE A 64 -0.42 -4.64 -3.40
N TYR A 65 -1.46 -4.86 -2.60
CA TYR A 65 -2.63 -3.98 -2.55
C TYR A 65 -2.40 -2.81 -1.61
N LEU A 66 -2.74 -1.61 -2.06
CA LEU A 66 -2.60 -0.40 -1.27
C LEU A 66 -3.97 0.18 -0.92
N ALA A 67 -4.23 0.29 0.38
CA ALA A 67 -5.45 0.89 0.90
C ALA A 67 -5.35 2.42 0.89
N ALA A 68 -6.42 3.11 0.49
CA ALA A 68 -6.49 4.57 0.63
C ALA A 68 -7.92 5.07 0.92
N GLY A 69 -7.99 6.01 1.86
CA GLY A 69 -9.21 6.75 2.19
C GLY A 69 -9.20 8.23 1.77
N GLY A 70 -8.20 8.65 0.98
CA GLY A 70 -8.08 10.03 0.51
C GLY A 70 -7.26 10.14 -0.79
N PRO A 71 -7.38 11.27 -1.52
CA PRO A 71 -6.90 11.42 -2.89
C PRO A 71 -5.39 11.22 -3.04
N LEU A 72 -4.59 11.75 -2.12
CA LEU A 72 -3.13 11.61 -2.17
C LEU A 72 -2.67 10.14 -2.09
N ASN A 73 -3.26 9.36 -1.18
CA ASN A 73 -2.93 7.96 -1.02
C ASN A 73 -3.53 7.10 -2.14
N ALA A 74 -4.70 7.49 -2.67
CA ALA A 74 -5.30 6.85 -3.84
C ALA A 74 -4.42 7.00 -5.09
N LYS A 75 -3.85 8.20 -5.32
CA LYS A 75 -2.86 8.42 -6.37
C LYS A 75 -1.62 7.56 -6.17
N TYR A 76 -1.11 7.45 -4.94
CA TYR A 76 0.01 6.56 -4.67
C TYR A 76 -0.35 5.08 -4.92
N ALA A 77 -1.55 4.65 -4.52
CA ALA A 77 -2.03 3.29 -4.75
C ALA A 77 -2.05 2.94 -6.25
N GLY A 78 -2.60 3.83 -7.09
CA GLY A 78 -2.57 3.64 -8.54
C GLY A 78 -1.17 3.58 -9.14
N ARG A 79 -0.23 4.37 -8.59
CA ARG A 79 1.15 4.43 -9.09
C ARG A 79 1.99 3.22 -8.70
N ALA A 80 1.89 2.77 -7.45
CA ALA A 80 2.81 1.78 -6.89
C ALA A 80 2.17 0.40 -6.65
N GLY A 81 0.87 0.33 -6.42
CA GLY A 81 0.16 -0.90 -6.08
C GLY A 81 -0.06 -1.80 -7.28
N ASP A 82 -0.25 -3.09 -7.00
CA ASP A 82 -0.82 -4.06 -7.93
C ASP A 82 -2.36 -4.12 -7.82
N GLY A 83 -2.91 -3.44 -6.81
CA GLY A 83 -4.34 -3.16 -6.68
C GLY A 83 -4.63 -2.11 -5.61
N PHE A 84 -5.89 -1.70 -5.53
CA PHE A 84 -6.40 -0.66 -4.64
C PHE A 84 -7.51 -1.19 -3.73
N ILE A 85 -7.49 -0.82 -2.45
CA ILE A 85 -8.53 -1.16 -1.47
C ILE A 85 -9.10 0.13 -0.85
N CYS A 86 -10.42 0.19 -0.68
CA CYS A 86 -11.09 1.21 0.14
C CYS A 86 -12.24 0.61 0.96
N THR A 87 -12.83 1.40 1.85
CA THR A 87 -13.93 0.95 2.74
C THR A 87 -15.22 1.71 2.43
N SER A 88 -16.36 1.03 2.50
CA SER A 88 -17.69 1.60 2.31
C SER A 88 -18.13 2.51 3.49
N GLY A 89 -19.29 3.16 3.34
CA GLY A 89 -19.91 3.95 4.41
C GLY A 89 -19.57 5.45 4.39
N LYS A 90 -19.06 5.96 3.26
CA LYS A 90 -18.94 7.39 2.97
C LYS A 90 -19.84 7.78 1.80
N GLY A 91 -19.97 9.08 1.52
CA GLY A 91 -20.70 9.59 0.36
C GLY A 91 -20.08 9.11 -0.95
N ALA A 92 -20.90 8.95 -2.00
CA ALA A 92 -20.47 8.48 -3.31
C ALA A 92 -19.37 9.36 -3.91
N GLU A 93 -19.40 10.66 -3.59
CA GLU A 93 -18.48 11.70 -4.06
C GLU A 93 -17.03 11.38 -3.67
N LEU A 94 -16.81 10.80 -2.48
CA LEU A 94 -15.47 10.36 -2.09
C LEU A 94 -14.91 9.38 -3.11
N TYR A 95 -15.71 8.40 -3.53
CA TYR A 95 -15.23 7.33 -4.41
C TYR A 95 -15.15 7.81 -5.86
N VAL A 96 -16.22 8.43 -6.36
CA VAL A 96 -16.39 8.81 -7.77
C VAL A 96 -15.54 10.02 -8.13
N ASP A 97 -15.46 11.02 -7.26
CA ASP A 97 -14.81 12.29 -7.58
C ASP A 97 -13.38 12.38 -7.02
N GLN A 98 -13.05 11.61 -5.97
CA GLN A 98 -11.73 11.68 -5.35
C GLN A 98 -10.91 10.40 -5.53
N LEU A 99 -11.35 9.26 -5.02
CA LEU A 99 -10.50 8.06 -4.96
C LEU A 99 -10.23 7.48 -6.35
N LEU A 100 -11.27 7.14 -7.12
CA LEU A 100 -11.10 6.50 -8.43
C LEU A 100 -10.35 7.38 -9.44
N PRO A 101 -10.63 8.70 -9.56
CA PRO A 101 -9.86 9.56 -10.45
C PRO A 101 -8.38 9.65 -10.04
N ASN A 102 -8.10 9.75 -8.73
CA ASN A 102 -6.71 9.78 -8.28
C ASN A 102 -5.98 8.45 -8.50
N VAL A 103 -6.65 7.30 -8.31
CA VAL A 103 -6.11 6.00 -8.70
C VAL A 103 -5.77 6.00 -10.20
N ALA A 104 -6.66 6.50 -11.07
CA ALA A 104 -6.41 6.56 -12.50
C ALA A 104 -5.21 7.45 -12.86
N ILE A 105 -5.08 8.63 -12.24
CA ILE A 105 -3.91 9.51 -12.39
C ILE A 105 -2.64 8.78 -11.97
N GLY A 106 -2.66 8.14 -10.80
CA GLY A 106 -1.53 7.34 -10.32
C GLY A 106 -1.17 6.22 -11.28
N ARG A 107 -2.18 5.54 -11.83
CA ARG A 107 -1.98 4.43 -12.77
C ARG A 107 -1.32 4.88 -14.07
N ALA A 108 -1.70 6.04 -14.59
CA ALA A 108 -1.08 6.64 -15.78
C ALA A 108 0.41 7.00 -15.55
N GLU A 109 0.79 7.31 -14.31
CA GLU A 109 2.19 7.58 -13.91
C GLU A 109 2.97 6.32 -13.53
N SER A 110 2.35 5.12 -13.61
CA SER A 110 2.96 3.87 -13.16
C SER A 110 3.80 3.21 -14.26
N ASP A 111 5.05 2.85 -13.93
CA ASP A 111 5.89 1.97 -14.75
C ASP A 111 5.33 0.53 -14.85
N ARG A 112 4.25 0.23 -14.14
CA ARG A 112 3.56 -1.08 -14.13
C ARG A 112 2.18 -0.99 -14.75
N SER A 113 1.85 0.10 -15.46
CA SER A 113 0.51 0.38 -16.00
C SER A 113 -0.04 -0.71 -16.93
N ASP A 114 0.83 -1.51 -17.52
CA ASP A 114 0.53 -2.68 -18.36
C ASP A 114 -0.01 -3.89 -17.59
N LYS A 115 0.19 -3.95 -16.26
CA LYS A 115 -0.25 -5.08 -15.43
C LYS A 115 -1.75 -5.02 -15.11
N PRO A 116 -2.38 -6.18 -14.78
CA PRO A 116 -3.70 -6.17 -14.15
C PRO A 116 -3.72 -5.29 -12.89
N PHE A 117 -4.85 -4.64 -12.64
CA PHE A 117 -5.03 -3.79 -11.47
C PHE A 117 -6.46 -3.93 -10.93
N GLU A 118 -6.59 -4.56 -9.77
CA GLU A 118 -7.88 -4.77 -9.14
C GLU A 118 -8.28 -3.59 -8.25
N ARG A 119 -9.59 -3.34 -8.18
CA ARG A 119 -10.20 -2.30 -7.34
C ARG A 119 -11.17 -2.98 -6.38
N MET A 120 -10.80 -3.01 -5.12
CA MET A 120 -11.53 -3.69 -4.06
C MET A 120 -12.19 -2.67 -3.13
N ILE A 121 -13.40 -2.97 -2.69
CA ILE A 121 -14.10 -2.22 -1.65
C ILE A 121 -14.58 -3.18 -0.57
N GLU A 122 -14.24 -2.88 0.68
CA GLU A 122 -14.76 -3.56 1.85
C GLU A 122 -16.14 -2.98 2.18
N VAL A 123 -17.20 -3.78 2.01
CA VAL A 123 -18.57 -3.33 2.25
C VAL A 123 -19.06 -3.79 3.61
N LYS A 124 -19.28 -2.84 4.53
CA LYS A 124 -19.94 -3.09 5.81
C LYS A 124 -21.42 -3.41 5.56
N VAL A 125 -21.83 -4.62 5.94
CA VAL A 125 -23.21 -5.09 5.86
C VAL A 125 -23.61 -5.69 7.21
N SER A 126 -24.87 -5.49 7.60
CA SER A 126 -25.49 -6.17 8.74
C SER A 126 -26.80 -6.75 8.23
N PHE A 127 -27.02 -8.03 8.47
CA PHE A 127 -28.28 -8.69 8.15
C PHE A 127 -28.93 -9.07 9.48
N ASP A 128 -30.21 -8.69 9.62
CA ASP A 128 -31.10 -9.23 10.64
C ASP A 128 -31.98 -10.25 9.93
N THR A 129 -32.06 -11.47 10.46
CA THR A 129 -32.88 -12.57 9.92
C THR A 129 -34.22 -12.63 10.61
#